data_AF-A0A7S0WPV8-F1
#
_entry.id   AF-A0A7S0WPV8-F1
#
_cell.length_a   1.000
_cell.length_b   1.000
_cell.length_c   1.000
_cell.angle_alpha   90.00
_cell.angle_beta   90.00
_cell.angle_gamma   90.00
#
_symmetry.space_group_name_H-M   'P 1'
#
loop_
_entity.id
_entity.type
_entity.pdbx_description
1 polymer ?
#
loop_
_entity_poly.entity_id
_entity_poly.type
_entity_poly.pdbx_seq_one_letter_code
_entity_poly.pdbx_strand_id
1 'polypeptide(L)'
;AGSVLTVGDGAVASHCGDTGFYAVDGGHLAAGAGCKVEGPGEDGFLAQGRGSQLTAGDMCSVEGGADTGFGAWEGGRVILGDSCTASACSTKGYQAEGKGSVLITGRL
;
A
#
# COMPACT_ATOMS: atom_id res chain seq x y z
N ALA A 1 -19.92 1.06 -10.54
CA ALA A 1 -19.57 1.53 -9.18
C ALA A 1 -18.33 0.75 -8.75
N GLY A 2 -17.30 1.41 -8.25
CA GLY A 2 -16.07 0.73 -7.79
C GLY A 2 -16.25 0.13 -6.40
N SER A 3 -15.50 -0.93 -6.09
CA SER A 3 -15.44 -1.53 -4.76
C SER A 3 -14.67 -0.62 -3.79
N VAL A 4 -15.07 -0.60 -2.52
CA VAL A 4 -14.45 0.21 -1.48
C VAL A 4 -14.15 -0.64 -0.25
N LEU A 5 -12.93 -0.54 0.27
CA LEU A 5 -12.53 -1.07 1.58
C LEU A 5 -12.11 0.09 2.48
N THR A 6 -12.71 0.15 3.68
CA THR A 6 -12.29 1.05 4.75
C THR A 6 -11.75 0.21 5.90
N VAL A 7 -10.52 0.48 6.31
CA VAL A 7 -9.82 -0.24 7.38
C VAL A 7 -9.58 0.75 8.52
N GLY A 8 -9.99 0.37 9.73
CA GLY A 8 -9.75 1.18 10.92
C GLY A 8 -8.27 1.25 11.31
N ASP A 9 -7.95 2.14 12.25
CA ASP A 9 -6.58 2.33 12.74
C ASP A 9 -5.99 1.05 13.35
N GLY A 10 -4.69 0.86 13.16
CA GLY A 10 -3.93 -0.22 13.79
C GLY A 10 -4.22 -1.62 13.27
N ALA A 11 -4.95 -1.75 12.15
CA ALA A 11 -5.20 -3.05 11.55
C ALA A 11 -3.91 -3.70 11.05
N VAL A 12 -3.82 -5.02 11.17
CA VAL A 12 -2.63 -5.79 10.78
C VAL A 12 -3.01 -6.82 9.73
N ALA A 13 -2.33 -6.78 8.59
CA ALA A 13 -2.30 -7.86 7.61
C ALA A 13 -1.00 -8.65 7.81
N SER A 14 -1.09 -9.90 8.26
CA SER A 14 0.08 -10.71 8.59
C SER A 14 0.07 -12.02 7.83
N HIS A 15 1.22 -12.46 7.32
CA HIS A 15 1.38 -13.75 6.64
C HIS A 15 0.44 -13.92 5.44
N CYS A 16 0.15 -12.82 4.74
CA CYS A 16 -0.58 -12.85 3.47
C CYS A 16 0.33 -13.44 2.39
N GLY A 17 -0.13 -14.45 1.65
CA GLY A 17 0.68 -15.13 0.63
C GLY A 17 0.96 -14.33 -0.65
N ASP A 18 0.37 -13.15 -0.77
CA ASP A 18 0.48 -12.23 -1.90
C ASP A 18 0.61 -10.81 -1.31
N THR A 19 -0.46 -10.01 -1.33
CA THR A 19 -0.46 -8.61 -0.91
C THR A 19 -1.17 -8.41 0.43
N GLY A 20 -0.65 -7.53 1.31
CA GLY A 20 -1.27 -7.19 2.59
C GLY A 20 -2.56 -6.37 2.46
N PHE A 21 -2.45 -5.15 1.91
CA PHE A 21 -3.60 -4.27 1.64
C PHE A 21 -3.60 -3.87 0.16
N TYR A 22 -4.70 -4.20 -0.54
CA TYR A 22 -4.71 -4.13 -2.00
C TYR A 22 -5.95 -3.43 -2.57
N ALA A 23 -5.71 -2.40 -3.40
CA ALA A 23 -6.71 -1.79 -4.27
C ALA A 23 -6.43 -2.15 -5.74
N VAL A 24 -7.36 -2.85 -6.40
CA VAL A 24 -7.26 -3.33 -7.80
C VAL A 24 -8.48 -2.95 -8.63
N ASP A 25 -8.31 -2.96 -9.95
CA ASP A 25 -9.40 -2.84 -10.93
C ASP A 25 -10.32 -1.62 -10.70
N GLY A 26 -9.75 -0.48 -10.32
CA GLY A 26 -10.49 0.74 -10.02
C GLY A 26 -11.09 0.76 -8.61
N GLY A 27 -10.65 -0.12 -7.72
CA GLY A 27 -11.03 -0.18 -6.32
C GLY A 27 -10.38 0.92 -5.49
N HIS A 28 -11.03 1.25 -4.38
CA HIS A 28 -10.53 2.23 -3.41
C HIS A 28 -10.32 1.61 -2.05
N LEU A 29 -9.14 1.84 -1.47
CA LEU A 29 -8.79 1.41 -0.12
C LEU A 29 -8.40 2.64 0.72
N ALA A 30 -9.02 2.79 1.88
CA ALA A 30 -8.63 3.76 2.89
C ALA A 30 -8.25 3.03 4.18
N ALA A 31 -6.95 2.95 4.46
CA ALA A 31 -6.40 2.42 5.69
C ALA A 31 -6.18 3.55 6.70
N GLY A 32 -6.63 3.34 7.92
CA GLY A 32 -6.41 4.22 9.06
C GLY A 32 -4.94 4.37 9.44
N ALA A 33 -4.69 5.13 10.49
CA ALA A 33 -3.34 5.34 11.01
C ALA A 33 -2.77 4.06 11.65
N GLY A 34 -1.46 3.88 11.56
CA GLY A 34 -0.75 2.80 12.24
C GLY A 34 -1.05 1.39 11.71
N CYS A 35 -1.67 1.25 10.54
CA CYS A 35 -1.88 -0.06 9.93
C CYS A 35 -0.54 -0.71 9.56
N LYS A 36 -0.47 -2.04 9.69
CA LYS A 36 0.78 -2.79 9.49
C LYS A 36 0.62 -3.93 8.52
N VAL A 37 1.68 -4.17 7.75
CA VAL A 37 1.86 -5.42 7.02
C VAL A 37 3.10 -6.13 7.52
N GLU A 38 2.95 -7.38 7.94
CA GLU A 38 4.03 -8.20 8.51
C GLU A 38 4.22 -9.47 7.70
N GLY A 39 5.41 -9.66 7.12
CA GLY A 39 5.76 -10.85 6.35
C GLY A 39 4.83 -11.13 5.17
N PRO A 40 4.51 -10.17 4.28
CA PRO A 40 3.75 -10.48 3.07
C PRO A 40 4.58 -11.33 2.11
N GLY A 41 3.88 -12.06 1.25
CA GLY A 41 4.49 -12.90 0.22
C GLY A 41 5.07 -12.09 -0.94
N GLU A 42 4.36 -11.06 -1.40
CA GLU A 42 4.77 -10.21 -2.52
C GLU A 42 4.77 -8.74 -2.12
N ASP A 43 3.64 -8.12 -1.79
CA ASP A 43 3.58 -6.67 -1.55
C ASP A 43 2.92 -6.27 -0.22
N GLY A 44 3.31 -5.10 0.30
CA GLY A 44 2.73 -4.53 1.51
C GLY A 44 1.39 -3.84 1.25
N PHE A 45 1.45 -2.55 0.90
CA PHE A 45 0.30 -1.75 0.48
C PHE A 45 0.41 -1.45 -1.01
N LEU A 46 -0.55 -1.92 -1.79
CA LEU A 46 -0.52 -1.81 -3.25
C LEU A 46 -1.80 -1.17 -3.79
N ALA A 47 -1.62 -0.27 -4.76
CA ALA A 47 -2.69 0.10 -5.69
C ALA A 47 -2.24 -0.25 -7.10
N GLN A 48 -2.96 -1.14 -7.78
CA GLN A 48 -2.65 -1.57 -9.14
C GLN A 48 -3.81 -1.31 -10.09
N GLY A 49 -3.50 -0.79 -11.28
CA GLY A 49 -4.46 -0.61 -12.35
C GLY A 49 -5.11 0.78 -12.37
N ARG A 50 -5.59 1.16 -13.55
CA ARG A 50 -6.13 2.49 -13.79
C ARG A 50 -7.34 2.76 -12.90
N GLY A 51 -7.25 3.84 -12.13
CA GLY A 51 -8.32 4.29 -11.25
C GLY A 51 -8.29 3.66 -9.86
N SER A 52 -7.40 2.69 -9.61
CA SER A 52 -7.21 2.13 -8.28
C SER A 52 -6.52 3.13 -7.37
N GLN A 53 -7.00 3.25 -6.14
CA GLN A 53 -6.46 4.19 -5.18
C GLN A 53 -6.35 3.58 -3.79
N LEU A 54 -5.18 3.75 -3.17
CA LEU A 54 -4.94 3.43 -1.79
C LEU A 54 -4.50 4.68 -1.03
N THR A 55 -5.15 4.96 0.09
CA THR A 55 -4.70 5.95 1.07
C THR A 55 -4.34 5.19 2.34
N ALA A 56 -3.13 5.38 2.85
CA ALA A 56 -2.68 4.87 4.14
C ALA A 56 -2.49 6.05 5.09
N GLY A 57 -3.09 5.97 6.29
CA GLY A 57 -2.94 7.00 7.32
C GLY A 57 -1.51 7.11 7.85
N ASP A 58 -1.31 8.04 8.79
CA ASP A 58 0.00 8.27 9.40
C ASP A 58 0.55 6.99 10.07
N MET A 59 1.87 6.85 10.10
CA MET A 59 2.58 5.76 10.80
C MET A 59 2.26 4.34 10.31
N CYS A 60 1.72 4.17 9.09
CA CYS A 60 1.57 2.84 8.50
C CYS A 60 2.93 2.22 8.19
N SER A 61 3.06 0.91 8.40
CA SER A 61 4.35 0.23 8.23
C SER A 61 4.27 -1.08 7.48
N VAL A 62 5.33 -1.40 6.74
CA VAL A 62 5.56 -2.73 6.16
C VAL A 62 6.88 -3.25 6.70
N GLU A 63 6.85 -4.46 7.25
CA GLU A 63 8.02 -5.12 7.79
C GLU A 63 8.18 -6.53 7.21
N GLY A 64 9.35 -6.75 6.59
CA GLY A 64 9.90 -8.07 6.29
C GLY A 64 9.31 -8.75 5.06
N GLY A 65 10.16 -9.19 4.13
CA GLY A 65 9.80 -10.19 3.10
C GLY A 65 9.06 -9.67 1.87
N ALA A 66 8.39 -8.51 1.95
CA ALA A 66 7.76 -7.88 0.80
C ALA A 66 8.79 -7.55 -0.31
N ASP A 67 8.47 -7.84 -1.56
CA ASP A 67 9.16 -7.29 -2.72
C ASP A 67 9.04 -5.77 -2.76
N THR A 68 7.81 -5.25 -2.67
CA THR A 68 7.54 -3.83 -2.49
C THR A 68 6.78 -3.53 -1.20
N GLY A 69 7.29 -2.61 -0.39
CA GLY A 69 6.59 -2.12 0.79
C GLY A 69 5.32 -1.35 0.42
N PHE A 70 5.46 -0.18 -0.20
CA PHE A 70 4.35 0.62 -0.73
C PHE A 70 4.48 0.75 -2.24
N GLY A 71 3.49 0.27 -2.98
CA GLY A 71 3.52 0.17 -4.44
C GLY A 71 2.35 0.86 -5.12
N ALA A 72 2.64 1.65 -6.15
CA ALA A 72 1.65 2.17 -7.10
C ALA A 72 1.99 1.66 -8.50
N TRP A 73 1.18 0.76 -9.05
CA TRP A 73 1.49 0.03 -10.29
C TRP A 73 0.43 0.24 -11.38
N GLU A 74 0.85 0.26 -12.65
CA GLU A 74 -0.02 0.28 -13.83
C GLU A 74 -1.17 1.31 -13.79
N GLY A 75 -0.88 2.54 -13.36
CA GLY A 75 -1.87 3.62 -13.26
C GLY A 75 -2.58 3.70 -11.91
N GLY A 76 -2.15 2.91 -10.94
CA GLY A 76 -2.59 2.97 -9.54
C GLY A 76 -2.03 4.18 -8.81
N ARG A 77 -2.73 4.59 -7.75
CA ARG A 77 -2.35 5.73 -6.92
C ARG A 77 -2.26 5.36 -5.45
N VAL A 78 -1.10 5.60 -4.85
CA VAL A 78 -0.87 5.47 -3.40
C VAL A 78 -0.61 6.84 -2.79
N ILE A 79 -1.28 7.13 -1.67
CA ILE A 79 -1.09 8.34 -0.86
C ILE A 79 -0.79 7.88 0.56
N LEU A 80 0.38 8.26 1.06
CA LEU A 80 0.81 7.92 2.42
C LEU A 80 0.73 9.14 3.33
N GLY A 81 0.22 8.92 4.54
CA GLY A 81 0.34 9.85 5.65
C GLY A 81 1.78 10.04 6.11
N ASP A 82 1.93 10.84 7.16
CA ASP A 82 3.25 11.16 7.71
C ASP A 82 3.85 9.93 8.42
N SER A 83 5.18 9.83 8.35
CA SER A 83 5.95 8.79 9.06
C SER A 83 5.61 7.34 8.70
N CYS A 84 5.09 7.07 7.50
CA CYS A 84 5.01 5.70 6.99
C CYS A 84 6.41 5.11 6.76
N THR A 85 6.58 3.81 7.00
CA THR A 85 7.88 3.13 6.92
C THR A 85 7.79 1.78 6.21
N ALA A 86 8.77 1.51 5.36
CA ALA A 86 8.97 0.19 4.75
C ALA A 86 10.38 -0.29 5.10
N SER A 87 10.49 -1.41 5.80
CA SER A 87 11.75 -1.97 6.27
C SER A 87 11.85 -3.45 5.93
N ALA A 88 13.09 -3.92 5.71
CA ALA A 88 13.38 -5.30 5.36
C ALA A 88 12.59 -5.84 4.15
N CYS A 89 12.22 -4.97 3.20
CA CYS A 89 11.73 -5.37 1.88
C CYS A 89 12.87 -6.02 1.08
N SER A 90 12.54 -7.03 0.29
CA SER A 90 13.50 -7.77 -0.54
C SER A 90 14.08 -6.87 -1.65
N THR A 91 13.28 -5.95 -2.19
CA THR A 91 13.63 -5.23 -3.42
C THR A 91 13.43 -3.72 -3.33
N LYS A 92 12.26 -3.23 -2.90
CA LYS A 92 11.89 -1.81 -2.87
C LYS A 92 11.08 -1.45 -1.61
N GLY A 93 11.44 -0.35 -0.94
CA GLY A 93 10.60 0.18 0.14
C GLY A 93 9.36 0.92 -0.39
N TYR A 94 9.57 1.78 -1.40
CA TYR A 94 8.54 2.58 -2.05
C TYR A 94 8.73 2.50 -3.56
N GLN A 95 7.66 2.30 -4.31
CA GLN A 95 7.73 2.20 -5.76
C GLN A 95 6.50 2.79 -6.44
N ALA A 96 6.75 3.59 -7.48
CA ALA A 96 5.76 3.86 -8.52
C ALA A 96 6.30 3.28 -9.83
N GLU A 97 5.58 2.32 -10.41
CA GLU A 97 6.00 1.61 -11.62
C GLU A 97 4.86 1.53 -12.63
N GLY A 98 5.19 1.59 -13.92
CA GLY A 98 4.20 1.56 -14.99
C GLY A 98 3.60 2.95 -15.29
N LYS A 99 2.90 3.02 -16.42
CA LYS A 99 2.44 4.31 -16.96
C LYS A 99 1.30 4.88 -16.11
N GLY A 100 1.48 6.12 -15.65
CA GLY A 100 0.45 6.86 -14.94
C GLY A 100 0.34 6.52 -13.44
N SER A 101 1.25 5.69 -12.93
CA SER A 101 1.32 5.38 -11.51
C SER A 101 1.81 6.57 -10.70
N VAL A 102 1.25 6.74 -9.51
CA VAL A 102 1.57 7.86 -8.61
C VAL A 102 1.71 7.36 -7.18
N LEU A 103 2.86 7.61 -6.58
CA LEU A 103 3.09 7.38 -5.15
C LEU A 103 3.48 8.72 -4.51
N ILE A 104 2.70 9.14 -3.50
CA ILE A 104 2.93 10.38 -2.75
C ILE A 104 3.27 9.98 -1.30
N THR A 105 4.42 10.44 -0.81
CA THR A 105 4.87 10.24 0.57
C THR A 105 4.83 11.56 1.34
N GLY A 106 4.20 11.55 2.53
CA GLY A 106 4.07 12.74 3.38
C GLY A 106 3.13 13.80 2.81
N ARG A 107 2.91 14.88 3.59
CA ARG A 107 2.14 16.05 3.13
C ARG A 107 2.99 16.96 2.22
N LEU A 108 2.42 17.35 1.07
CA LEU A 108 2.94 18.38 0.16
C LEU A 108 2.60 19.80 0.64
#